data_AF-A0AAN6YQR2-F1
#
_entry.id   AF-A0AAN6YQR2-F1
#
_cell.length_a   1.000
_cell.length_b   1.000
_cell.length_c   1.000
_cell.angle_alpha   90.00
_cell.angle_beta   90.00
_cell.angle_gamma   90.00
#
_symmetry.space_group_name_H-M   'P 1'
#
loop_
_entity.id
_entity.type
_entity.pdbx_description
1 polymer ?
#
loop_
_entity_poly.entity_id
_entity_poly.type
_entity_poly.pdbx_seq_one_letter_code
_entity_poly.pdbx_strand_id
1 'polypeptide(L)'
;MASRRSTVTGRTRFDEEAQLLNGNDAYELDEDPPTAQRPRDSAGSKPSRRISIWSRQHAPRWLAFLYGPDPPKIYSLKPIFPAVQELPVKWLERALPQSWQRVILLILFLVAWALSLAVPLILSKGAARDASGTVIRHIDCIDTLWRRNNECGLDGVDCRPFSNTSFAFRCPADCASVRVLNPHHVGPQDVNFRPLVIGGGGEGSQGIYRGDSFLCGAAIHAGVIDDATGGCGVVTLVGEYYRFFASSQHGIESIPFDSYFPLSFTVAADPAVKCTALDPRWTVSLPLSLLFTLLLSVLTTSAPVLYFTAFLGIFSHVALVSDPPNLSSPSSTLLPSLTSHFAGRLLPALACAALIYLTCARRALSRLPASANLEKALCWTRFRGWFSERPLEGQAFAWTRRAGGTVADEYFRFGFLTTGGRALDYTRAGTWFVNGTWSQGDG
;
A
#
# COMPACT_ATOMS: atom_id res chain seq x y z
N MET A 1 -11.81 -47.03 -24.43
CA MET A 1 -11.98 -45.61 -24.82
C MET A 1 -12.22 -44.79 -23.57
N ALA A 2 -11.18 -44.17 -23.02
CA ALA A 2 -11.28 -43.22 -21.92
C ALA A 2 -10.23 -42.13 -22.15
N SER A 3 -10.68 -40.93 -22.47
CA SER A 3 -9.86 -39.76 -22.81
C SER A 3 -9.55 -38.97 -21.53
N ARG A 4 -8.26 -38.83 -21.20
CA ARG A 4 -7.76 -37.94 -20.14
C ARG A 4 -7.70 -36.51 -20.68
N ARG A 5 -8.49 -35.60 -20.09
CA ARG A 5 -8.28 -34.15 -20.19
C ARG A 5 -7.27 -33.73 -19.11
N SER A 6 -6.14 -33.16 -19.52
CA SER A 6 -5.23 -32.45 -18.61
C SER A 6 -5.76 -31.04 -18.36
N THR A 7 -6.14 -30.76 -17.12
CA THR A 7 -6.39 -29.41 -16.61
C THR A 7 -5.06 -28.71 -16.36
N VAL A 8 -4.76 -27.69 -17.16
CA VAL A 8 -3.65 -26.75 -16.92
C VAL A 8 -4.14 -25.72 -15.91
N THR A 9 -3.67 -25.84 -14.67
CA THR A 9 -3.87 -24.85 -13.61
C THR A 9 -2.92 -23.67 -13.84
N GLY A 10 -3.48 -22.51 -14.16
CA GLY A 10 -2.75 -21.24 -14.23
C GLY A 10 -2.28 -20.82 -12.84
N ARG A 11 -0.98 -20.94 -12.61
CA ARG A 11 -0.30 -20.49 -11.38
C ARG A 11 0.17 -19.06 -11.64
N THR A 12 -0.47 -18.08 -11.00
CA THR A 12 0.04 -16.70 -10.98
C THR A 12 1.35 -16.68 -10.18
N ARG A 13 2.49 -16.65 -10.86
CA ARG A 13 3.79 -16.32 -10.26
C ARG A 13 3.83 -14.81 -10.04
N PHE A 14 4.26 -14.39 -8.86
CA PHE A 14 4.68 -13.02 -8.60
C PHE A 14 6.10 -12.87 -9.13
N ASP A 15 6.37 -11.86 -9.94
CA ASP A 15 7.70 -11.52 -10.42
C ASP A 15 8.43 -10.67 -9.37
N GLU A 16 9.48 -11.21 -8.77
CA GLU A 16 10.21 -10.63 -7.62
C GLU A 16 11.22 -9.52 -8.00
N GLU A 17 11.32 -9.13 -9.27
CA GLU A 17 12.52 -8.41 -9.77
C GLU A 17 12.34 -6.91 -10.10
N ALA A 18 11.11 -6.41 -10.05
CA ALA A 18 10.80 -4.99 -10.16
C ALA A 18 9.54 -4.69 -9.34
N GLN A 19 9.70 -4.03 -8.20
CA GLN A 19 8.62 -3.70 -7.28
C GLN A 19 8.59 -2.19 -7.02
N LEU A 20 7.40 -1.60 -7.00
CA LEU A 20 7.15 -0.46 -6.12
C LEU A 20 7.32 -0.99 -4.70
N LEU A 21 8.15 -0.35 -3.89
CA LEU A 21 8.47 -0.79 -2.52
C LEU A 21 7.19 -1.00 -1.69
N ASN A 22 6.71 -2.24 -1.61
CA ASN A 22 5.63 -2.67 -0.73
C ASN A 22 6.22 -3.71 0.23
N GLY A 23 6.46 -3.28 1.47
CA GLY A 23 7.32 -3.98 2.42
C GLY A 23 6.64 -5.10 3.21
N ASN A 24 6.33 -6.23 2.59
CA ASN A 24 5.92 -7.43 3.31
C ASN A 24 6.45 -8.71 2.64
N ASP A 25 7.69 -9.11 2.99
CA ASP A 25 8.11 -10.51 2.91
C ASP A 25 8.48 -10.99 4.32
N ALA A 26 7.75 -12.00 4.75
CA ALA A 26 7.87 -12.66 6.04
C ALA A 26 8.91 -13.78 5.96
N TYR A 27 9.79 -13.86 6.95
CA TYR A 27 10.68 -15.00 7.15
C TYR A 27 9.95 -16.05 8.00
N GLU A 28 9.79 -17.26 7.46
CA GLU A 28 9.33 -18.46 8.16
C GLU A 28 10.38 -18.88 9.21
N LEU A 29 9.92 -19.22 10.41
CA LEU A 29 10.70 -19.92 11.43
C LEU A 29 10.14 -21.33 11.54
N ASP A 30 11.01 -22.31 11.29
CA ASP A 30 10.75 -23.74 11.37
C ASP A 30 10.25 -24.16 12.77
N GLU A 31 9.12 -24.87 12.82
CA GLU A 31 8.67 -25.66 13.97
C GLU A 31 8.98 -27.14 13.73
N ASP A 32 9.70 -27.78 14.65
CA ASP A 32 9.77 -29.25 14.77
C ASP A 32 9.03 -29.73 16.05
N PRO A 33 8.17 -30.76 15.97
CA PRO A 33 7.64 -31.51 17.12
C PRO A 33 8.22 -32.96 17.16
N PRO A 34 7.76 -33.90 18.01
CA PRO A 34 7.25 -33.85 19.40
C PRO A 34 8.02 -34.85 20.32
N THR A 35 7.73 -34.86 21.63
CA THR A 35 7.83 -36.13 22.39
C THR A 35 6.81 -36.23 23.51
N ALA A 36 6.11 -37.35 23.49
CA ALA A 36 5.05 -37.73 24.42
C ALA A 36 5.61 -38.21 25.76
N GLN A 37 4.85 -38.01 26.83
CA GLN A 37 4.65 -39.01 27.89
C GLN A 37 3.39 -38.68 28.70
N ARG A 38 2.44 -39.61 28.74
CA ARG A 38 1.31 -39.64 29.70
C ARG A 38 1.84 -40.14 31.06
N PRO A 39 1.17 -39.77 32.15
CA PRO A 39 0.43 -40.83 32.85
C PRO A 39 -1.01 -40.44 33.27
N ARG A 40 -1.87 -41.46 33.18
CA ARG A 40 -3.08 -41.74 33.98
C ARG A 40 -2.73 -41.73 35.49
N ASP A 41 -3.55 -41.43 36.50
CA ASP A 41 -4.99 -41.44 36.72
C ASP A 41 -5.30 -40.55 37.95
N SER A 42 -6.61 -40.35 38.20
CA SER A 42 -7.32 -40.33 39.50
C SER A 42 -8.06 -39.04 39.85
N ALA A 43 -9.38 -39.25 39.96
CA ALA A 43 -10.40 -38.28 40.31
C ALA A 43 -10.28 -37.85 41.78
N GLY A 44 -10.53 -36.56 42.02
CA GLY A 44 -10.70 -35.98 43.35
C GLY A 44 -11.16 -34.54 43.22
N SER A 45 -12.48 -34.32 43.31
CA SER A 45 -13.10 -33.01 43.39
C SER A 45 -12.53 -32.21 44.57
N LYS A 46 -11.84 -31.09 44.28
CA LYS A 46 -11.48 -30.08 45.28
C LYS A 46 -11.84 -28.68 44.76
N PRO A 47 -12.35 -27.79 45.63
CA PRO A 47 -12.90 -26.50 45.23
C PRO A 47 -11.79 -25.56 44.72
N SER A 48 -12.18 -24.64 43.85
CA SER A 48 -11.30 -23.69 43.18
C SER A 48 -10.41 -22.94 44.16
N ARG A 49 -9.11 -23.25 44.13
CA ARG A 49 -8.07 -22.42 44.72
C ARG A 49 -8.07 -21.10 43.96
N ARG A 50 -8.59 -20.04 44.59
CA ARG A 50 -8.29 -18.66 44.22
C ARG A 50 -6.77 -18.55 44.07
N ILE A 51 -6.30 -18.39 42.83
CA ILE A 51 -4.92 -18.03 42.55
C ILE A 51 -4.74 -16.67 43.21
N SER A 52 -4.08 -16.64 44.37
CA SER A 52 -3.65 -15.40 45.01
C SER A 52 -2.70 -14.74 44.02
N ILE A 53 -3.20 -13.72 43.33
CA ILE A 53 -2.39 -12.78 42.57
C ILE A 53 -1.27 -12.34 43.52
N TRP A 54 -0.03 -12.60 43.11
CA TRP A 54 1.18 -12.27 43.83
C TRP A 54 1.05 -10.89 44.49
N SER A 55 1.19 -10.88 45.81
CA SER A 55 1.24 -9.67 46.61
C SER A 55 2.24 -8.69 45.99
N ARG A 56 1.77 -7.48 45.66
CA ARG A 56 2.51 -6.34 45.11
C ARG A 56 3.71 -5.88 45.96
N GLN A 57 3.96 -6.49 47.12
CA GLN A 57 4.81 -5.92 48.15
C GLN A 57 6.31 -6.16 47.97
N HIS A 58 6.76 -6.96 47.00
CA HIS A 58 8.18 -7.31 46.84
C HIS A 58 8.71 -7.25 45.39
N ALA A 59 8.27 -6.29 44.58
CA ALA A 59 8.93 -6.02 43.30
C ALA A 59 10.09 -5.01 43.49
N PRO A 60 11.29 -5.29 42.97
CA PRO A 60 12.41 -4.35 43.09
C PRO A 60 12.15 -3.06 42.30
N ARG A 61 12.57 -1.91 42.86
CA ARG A 61 12.25 -0.55 42.37
C ARG A 61 12.56 -0.29 40.88
N TRP A 62 13.51 -1.01 40.28
CA TRP A 62 13.83 -0.87 38.86
C TRP A 62 12.76 -1.46 37.92
N LEU A 63 11.91 -2.38 38.41
CA LEU A 63 10.73 -2.89 37.69
C LEU A 63 9.50 -1.98 37.88
N ALA A 64 9.57 -0.92 38.69
CA ALA A 64 8.44 -0.03 38.96
C ALA A 64 7.84 0.61 37.70
N PHE A 65 8.64 0.82 36.65
CA PHE A 65 8.18 1.32 35.35
C PHE A 65 7.22 0.35 34.62
N LEU A 66 7.36 -0.96 34.82
CA LEU A 66 6.48 -1.96 34.23
C LEU A 66 5.12 -2.03 34.93
N TYR A 67 5.02 -1.46 36.13
CA TYR A 67 3.76 -1.40 36.88
C TYR A 67 3.02 -0.10 36.54
N GLY A 68 1.79 -0.24 36.06
CA GLY A 68 0.90 0.90 35.84
C GLY A 68 0.57 1.66 37.12
N PRO A 69 0.08 2.92 37.02
CA PRO A 69 -0.26 3.74 38.18
C PRO A 69 -1.29 3.06 39.10
N ASP A 70 -1.10 3.19 40.42
CA ASP A 70 -2.01 2.68 41.44
C ASP A 70 -2.66 3.86 42.21
N PRO A 71 -4.00 3.97 42.25
CA PRO A 71 -4.98 3.11 41.61
C PRO A 71 -4.94 3.19 40.07
N PRO A 72 -5.36 2.13 39.35
CA PRO A 72 -5.41 2.14 37.89
C PRO A 72 -6.27 3.31 37.39
N LYS A 73 -5.62 4.31 36.79
CA LYS A 73 -6.30 5.46 36.19
C LYS A 73 -6.84 5.07 34.83
N ILE A 74 -8.16 5.05 34.68
CA ILE A 74 -8.81 4.83 33.40
C ILE A 74 -8.66 6.12 32.59
N TYR A 75 -7.97 6.05 31.45
CA TYR A 75 -7.91 7.17 30.51
C TYR A 75 -9.27 7.32 29.83
N SER A 76 -10.05 8.30 30.27
CA SER A 76 -11.30 8.72 29.63
C SER A 76 -11.05 9.96 28.78
N LEU A 77 -11.45 9.93 27.51
CA LEU A 77 -11.50 11.15 26.69
C LEU A 77 -12.52 12.11 27.29
N LYS A 78 -12.13 13.37 27.51
CA LYS A 78 -13.07 14.44 27.89
C LYS A 78 -13.66 15.02 26.60
N PRO A 79 -14.96 14.84 26.33
CA PRO A 79 -15.57 15.34 25.11
C PRO A 79 -15.66 16.86 25.10
N ILE A 80 -15.45 17.44 23.92
CA ILE A 80 -15.63 18.84 23.60
C ILE A 80 -17.11 19.05 23.28
N PHE A 81 -17.83 19.82 24.10
CA PHE A 81 -19.27 20.08 23.97
C PHE A 81 -20.15 18.82 23.90
N PRO A 82 -20.24 18.04 24.99
CA PRO A 82 -20.96 16.76 25.02
C PRO A 82 -22.43 16.87 24.61
N ALA A 83 -23.11 17.97 24.98
CA ALA A 83 -24.52 18.18 24.67
C ALA A 83 -24.79 18.26 23.16
N VAL A 84 -23.87 18.82 22.38
CA VAL A 84 -24.01 18.96 20.92
C VAL A 84 -23.70 17.63 20.23
N GLN A 85 -22.69 16.90 20.71
CA GLN A 85 -22.27 15.63 20.11
C GLN A 85 -23.30 14.49 20.28
N GLU A 86 -24.14 14.55 21.31
CA GLU A 86 -25.22 13.57 21.52
C GLU A 86 -26.48 13.84 20.69
N LEU A 87 -26.63 15.04 20.10
CA LEU A 87 -27.83 15.42 19.35
C LEU A 87 -28.10 14.51 18.14
N PRO A 88 -27.12 14.17 17.28
CA PRO A 88 -27.36 13.35 16.10
C PRO A 88 -27.86 11.94 16.47
N VAL A 89 -27.28 11.35 17.52
CA VAL A 89 -27.67 10.02 18.01
C VAL A 89 -29.06 10.06 18.63
N LYS A 90 -29.35 11.04 19.48
CA LYS A 90 -30.68 11.21 20.10
C LYS A 90 -31.77 11.47 19.06
N TRP A 91 -31.46 12.26 18.03
CA TRP A 91 -32.38 12.50 16.93
C TRP A 91 -32.64 11.20 16.14
N LEU A 92 -31.59 10.45 15.82
CA LEU A 92 -31.70 9.17 15.11
C LEU A 92 -32.53 8.14 15.90
N GLU A 93 -32.33 8.07 17.22
CA GLU A 93 -33.10 7.19 18.10
C GLU A 93 -34.58 7.57 18.19
N ARG A 94 -34.89 8.87 18.14
CA ARG A 94 -36.28 9.37 18.10
C ARG A 94 -36.94 9.15 16.75
N ALA A 95 -36.22 9.38 15.66
CA ALA A 95 -36.74 9.24 14.30
C ALA A 95 -36.91 7.77 13.90
N LEU A 96 -35.98 6.90 14.32
CA LEU A 96 -35.96 5.46 14.00
C LEU A 96 -35.89 4.63 15.29
N PRO A 97 -37.02 4.45 15.99
CA PRO A 97 -37.05 3.73 17.27
C PRO A 97 -36.83 2.23 17.11
N GLN A 98 -37.21 1.64 15.97
CA GLN A 98 -37.16 0.19 15.78
C GLN A 98 -35.79 -0.28 15.26
N SER A 99 -35.33 -1.44 15.72
CA SER A 99 -34.01 -2.00 15.34
C SER A 99 -33.91 -2.33 13.85
N TRP A 100 -34.97 -2.83 13.23
CA TRP A 100 -34.99 -3.13 11.79
C TRP A 100 -34.85 -1.88 10.93
N GLN A 101 -35.42 -0.74 11.35
CA GLN A 101 -35.28 0.54 10.64
C GLN A 101 -33.81 0.99 10.61
N ARG A 102 -33.09 0.77 11.72
CA ARG A 102 -31.65 1.07 11.81
C ARG A 102 -30.81 0.13 10.95
N VAL A 103 -31.20 -1.14 10.85
CA VAL A 103 -30.55 -2.10 9.93
C VAL A 103 -30.78 -1.70 8.48
N ILE A 104 -32.00 -1.31 8.10
CA ILE A 104 -32.28 -0.81 6.73
C ILE A 104 -31.47 0.45 6.44
N LEU A 105 -31.43 1.41 7.38
CA LEU A 105 -30.62 2.60 7.22
C LEU A 105 -29.14 2.27 7.02
N LEU A 106 -28.60 1.31 7.79
CA LEU A 106 -27.22 0.86 7.63
C LEU A 106 -26.99 0.22 6.26
N ILE A 107 -27.92 -0.60 5.76
CA ILE A 107 -27.83 -1.19 4.43
C ILE A 107 -27.85 -0.10 3.36
N LEU A 108 -28.77 0.86 3.43
CA LEU A 108 -28.83 1.99 2.50
C LEU A 108 -27.55 2.83 2.54
N PHE A 109 -27.00 3.06 3.74
CA PHE A 109 -25.72 3.75 3.91
C PHE A 109 -24.55 2.99 3.26
N LEU A 110 -24.48 1.67 3.45
CA LEU A 110 -23.45 0.84 2.83
C LEU A 110 -23.58 0.79 1.30
N VAL A 111 -24.81 0.71 0.78
CA VAL A 111 -25.08 0.78 -0.67
C VAL A 111 -24.67 2.15 -1.22
N ALA A 112 -25.02 3.25 -0.53
CA ALA A 112 -24.62 4.58 -0.92
C ALA A 112 -23.09 4.74 -0.94
N TRP A 113 -22.39 4.22 0.08
CA TRP A 113 -20.93 4.23 0.11
C TRP A 113 -20.33 3.34 -0.99
N ALA A 114 -20.88 2.16 -1.25
CA ALA A 114 -20.42 1.30 -2.34
C ALA A 114 -20.60 1.98 -3.71
N LEU A 115 -21.75 2.60 -3.97
CA LEU A 115 -22.02 3.35 -5.20
C LEU A 115 -21.08 4.55 -5.34
N SER A 116 -20.79 5.23 -4.24
CA SER A 116 -19.91 6.40 -4.23
C SER A 116 -18.46 6.06 -4.59
N LEU A 117 -18.02 4.83 -4.31
CA LEU A 117 -16.74 4.28 -4.77
C LEU A 117 -16.83 3.68 -6.18
N ALA A 118 -17.91 2.97 -6.49
CA ALA A 118 -18.06 2.24 -7.75
C ALA A 118 -18.24 3.16 -8.96
N VAL A 119 -19.01 4.25 -8.85
CA VAL A 119 -19.29 5.13 -9.99
C VAL A 119 -18.01 5.80 -10.52
N PRO A 120 -17.18 6.48 -9.71
CA PRO A 120 -15.91 7.05 -10.21
C PRO A 120 -14.96 5.97 -10.74
N LEU A 121 -14.96 4.78 -10.14
CA LEU A 121 -14.13 3.66 -10.59
C LEU A 121 -14.55 3.16 -11.98
N ILE A 122 -15.84 2.98 -12.22
CA ILE A 122 -16.39 2.54 -13.51
C ILE A 122 -16.16 3.61 -14.58
N LEU A 123 -16.34 4.89 -14.25
CA LEU A 123 -16.11 5.99 -15.20
C LEU A 123 -14.63 6.16 -15.55
N SER A 124 -13.71 5.92 -14.59
CA SER A 124 -12.27 6.10 -14.81
C SER A 124 -11.59 4.87 -15.43
N LYS A 125 -11.97 3.65 -15.04
CA LYS A 125 -11.34 2.38 -15.44
C LYS A 125 -12.24 1.49 -16.30
N GLY A 126 -13.41 1.98 -16.72
CA GLY A 126 -14.33 1.25 -17.57
C GLY A 126 -13.73 0.90 -18.94
N ALA A 127 -14.47 0.10 -19.71
CA ALA A 127 -14.04 -0.34 -21.04
C ALA A 127 -13.84 0.86 -21.98
N ALA A 128 -12.58 1.21 -22.23
CA ALA A 128 -12.19 2.25 -23.18
C ALA A 128 -11.78 1.60 -24.51
N ARG A 129 -12.23 2.20 -25.61
CA ARG A 129 -11.91 1.79 -26.98
C ARG A 129 -11.24 2.94 -27.71
N ASP A 130 -10.34 2.61 -28.62
CA ASP A 130 -9.74 3.58 -29.54
C ASP A 130 -10.72 3.94 -30.69
N ALA A 131 -10.28 4.80 -31.61
CA ALA A 131 -11.07 5.19 -32.78
C ALA A 131 -11.28 4.06 -33.79
N SER A 132 -10.45 3.01 -33.75
CA SER A 132 -10.58 1.82 -34.62
C SER A 132 -11.52 0.75 -34.03
N GLY A 133 -12.00 0.95 -32.79
CA GLY A 133 -12.86 0.03 -32.06
C GLY A 133 -12.11 -1.07 -31.30
N THR A 134 -10.78 -1.05 -31.30
CA THR A 134 -9.94 -1.94 -30.49
C THR A 134 -9.95 -1.53 -29.01
N VAL A 135 -9.82 -2.52 -28.14
CA VAL A 135 -9.89 -2.32 -26.69
C VAL A 135 -8.54 -1.83 -26.18
N ILE A 136 -8.54 -0.69 -25.48
CA ILE A 136 -7.31 -0.15 -24.87
C ILE A 136 -6.85 -1.11 -23.78
N ARG A 137 -5.56 -1.45 -23.79
CA ARG A 137 -4.95 -2.34 -22.81
C ARG A 137 -4.42 -1.54 -21.62
N HIS A 138 -4.77 -1.94 -20.40
CA HIS A 138 -4.10 -1.42 -19.21
C HIS A 138 -2.81 -2.19 -19.00
N ILE A 139 -1.76 -1.45 -18.70
CA ILE A 139 -0.39 -1.95 -18.63
C ILE A 139 0.22 -1.45 -17.31
N ASP A 140 1.03 -2.30 -16.68
CA ASP A 140 1.77 -1.94 -15.48
C ASP A 140 3.05 -1.17 -15.82
N CYS A 141 3.59 -0.40 -14.88
CA CYS A 141 4.84 0.33 -15.07
C CYS A 141 6.03 -0.61 -15.37
N ILE A 142 5.96 -1.88 -14.93
CA ILE A 142 7.01 -2.90 -15.15
C ILE A 142 6.80 -3.72 -16.43
N ASP A 143 5.67 -3.55 -17.13
CA ASP A 143 5.37 -4.34 -18.31
C ASP A 143 6.36 -4.01 -19.43
N THR A 144 6.84 -5.08 -20.06
CA THR A 144 7.75 -5.06 -21.19
C THR A 144 7.15 -5.89 -22.33
N LEU A 145 7.56 -5.62 -23.56
CA LEU A 145 7.15 -6.42 -24.71
C LEU A 145 8.00 -7.70 -24.83
N TRP A 146 9.23 -7.66 -24.32
CA TRP A 146 10.12 -8.79 -24.19
C TRP A 146 10.22 -9.24 -22.73
N ARG A 147 9.48 -10.29 -22.37
CA ARG A 147 9.40 -10.79 -21.00
C ARG A 147 10.70 -11.44 -20.52
N ARG A 148 10.94 -11.36 -19.22
CA ARG A 148 12.11 -11.92 -18.54
C ARG A 148 11.99 -13.43 -18.31
N ASN A 149 13.02 -14.04 -17.74
CA ASN A 149 12.99 -15.45 -17.27
C ASN A 149 12.63 -16.49 -18.35
N ASN A 150 13.04 -16.24 -19.61
CA ASN A 150 12.72 -17.08 -20.77
C ASN A 150 11.22 -17.25 -21.04
N GLU A 151 10.38 -16.33 -20.57
CA GLU A 151 8.94 -16.35 -20.83
C GLU A 151 8.57 -16.10 -22.29
N CYS A 152 9.48 -15.52 -23.09
CA CYS A 152 9.33 -15.42 -24.54
C CYS A 152 9.58 -16.75 -25.27
N GLY A 153 9.96 -17.81 -24.56
CA GLY A 153 10.24 -19.13 -25.15
C GLY A 153 11.53 -19.16 -25.98
N LEU A 154 11.77 -20.30 -26.64
CA LEU A 154 12.87 -20.47 -27.58
C LEU A 154 12.67 -19.54 -28.77
N ASP A 155 13.72 -18.85 -29.20
CA ASP A 155 13.72 -17.85 -30.29
C ASP A 155 12.68 -16.73 -30.15
N GLY A 156 12.18 -16.49 -28.93
CA GLY A 156 11.19 -15.44 -28.67
C GLY A 156 9.80 -15.71 -29.25
N VAL A 157 9.49 -16.95 -29.63
CA VAL A 157 8.24 -17.34 -30.31
C VAL A 157 6.98 -16.86 -29.57
N ASP A 158 7.00 -16.86 -28.23
CA ASP A 158 5.86 -16.47 -27.40
C ASP A 158 5.70 -14.95 -27.24
N CYS A 159 6.70 -14.17 -27.63
CA CYS A 159 6.67 -12.69 -27.63
C CYS A 159 6.36 -12.09 -29.01
N ARG A 160 5.89 -12.92 -29.94
CA ARG A 160 5.30 -12.46 -31.21
C ARG A 160 3.99 -11.70 -30.92
N PRO A 161 3.61 -10.74 -31.78
CA PRO A 161 4.24 -10.33 -33.04
C PRO A 161 5.48 -9.44 -32.84
N PHE A 162 6.40 -9.44 -33.81
CA PHE A 162 7.62 -8.61 -33.75
C PHE A 162 7.49 -7.26 -34.48
N SER A 163 6.66 -7.17 -35.51
CA SER A 163 6.55 -5.98 -36.38
C SER A 163 5.13 -5.79 -36.93
N ASN A 164 4.85 -4.60 -37.47
CA ASN A 164 3.60 -4.25 -38.18
C ASN A 164 2.31 -4.40 -37.36
N THR A 165 2.42 -4.31 -36.04
CA THR A 165 1.26 -4.28 -35.15
C THR A 165 1.35 -3.07 -34.24
N SER A 166 0.26 -2.32 -34.18
CA SER A 166 0.09 -1.20 -33.26
C SER A 166 -1.07 -1.45 -32.32
N PHE A 167 -0.94 -1.08 -31.06
CA PHE A 167 -2.05 -1.12 -30.13
C PHE A 167 -2.00 0.06 -29.15
N ALA A 168 -3.19 0.49 -28.73
CA ALA A 168 -3.33 1.53 -27.73
C ALA A 168 -3.20 0.94 -26.32
N PHE A 169 -2.44 1.62 -25.47
CA PHE A 169 -2.25 1.24 -24.08
C PHE A 169 -2.47 2.41 -23.13
N ARG A 170 -2.74 2.08 -21.87
CA ARG A 170 -2.89 3.03 -20.77
C ARG A 170 -1.93 2.72 -19.64
N CYS A 171 -1.19 3.74 -19.21
CA CYS A 171 -0.28 3.71 -18.07
C CYS A 171 -0.88 4.41 -16.84
N PRO A 172 -0.59 3.92 -15.63
CA PRO A 172 -0.85 4.66 -14.39
C PRO A 172 0.13 5.84 -14.25
N ALA A 173 -0.14 6.71 -13.27
CA ALA A 173 0.78 7.77 -12.84
C ALA A 173 1.93 7.21 -12.00
N ASP A 174 3.00 8.00 -11.84
CA ASP A 174 4.20 7.69 -11.05
C ASP A 174 4.94 6.43 -11.52
N CYS A 175 5.10 6.28 -12.85
CA CYS A 175 5.89 5.19 -13.42
C CYS A 175 7.37 5.56 -13.59
N ALA A 176 7.75 6.84 -13.55
CA ALA A 176 9.15 7.24 -13.65
C ALA A 176 9.99 6.85 -12.42
N SER A 177 9.33 6.67 -11.26
CA SER A 177 9.98 6.22 -10.02
C SER A 177 10.30 4.72 -10.01
N VAL A 178 9.70 3.93 -10.92
CA VAL A 178 9.90 2.48 -11.01
C VAL A 178 11.28 2.16 -11.58
N ARG A 179 12.00 1.28 -10.88
CA ARG A 179 13.39 0.93 -11.17
C ARG A 179 13.55 -0.58 -11.19
N VAL A 180 14.54 -1.04 -11.95
CA VAL A 180 14.97 -2.44 -11.85
C VAL A 180 15.66 -2.65 -10.51
N LEU A 181 15.28 -3.71 -9.79
CA LEU A 181 15.86 -4.03 -8.48
C LEU A 181 16.96 -5.09 -8.55
N ASN A 182 16.90 -5.95 -9.58
CA ASN A 182 17.91 -6.96 -9.84
C ASN A 182 18.80 -6.55 -11.02
N PRO A 183 20.10 -6.89 -11.01
CA PRO A 183 20.99 -6.60 -12.14
C PRO A 183 20.42 -7.12 -13.47
N HIS A 184 20.21 -6.22 -14.43
CA HIS A 184 19.74 -6.55 -15.77
C HIS A 184 20.82 -6.23 -16.80
N HIS A 185 21.20 -7.24 -17.59
CA HIS A 185 22.29 -7.09 -18.55
C HIS A 185 21.81 -6.43 -19.84
N VAL A 186 22.45 -5.32 -20.21
CA VAL A 186 22.24 -4.59 -21.46
C VAL A 186 23.57 -4.56 -22.22
N GLY A 187 23.83 -5.61 -23.01
CA GLY A 187 25.12 -5.79 -23.66
C GLY A 187 26.23 -5.94 -22.60
N PRO A 188 27.27 -5.08 -22.58
CA PRO A 188 28.33 -5.13 -21.59
C PRO A 188 28.01 -4.42 -20.26
N GLN A 189 26.83 -3.80 -20.12
CA GLN A 189 26.46 -3.00 -18.95
C GLN A 189 25.49 -3.76 -18.04
N ASP A 190 25.71 -3.66 -16.73
CA ASP A 190 24.81 -4.17 -15.70
C ASP A 190 23.96 -3.04 -15.16
N VAL A 191 22.66 -3.07 -15.48
CA VAL A 191 21.70 -2.04 -15.14
C VAL A 191 21.00 -2.42 -13.84
N ASN A 192 21.17 -1.60 -12.80
CA ASN A 192 20.51 -1.81 -11.51
C ASN A 192 20.10 -0.46 -10.88
N PHE A 193 19.01 -0.45 -10.10
CA PHE A 193 18.47 0.70 -9.36
C PHE A 193 18.17 1.95 -10.22
N ARG A 194 17.85 1.76 -11.50
CA ARG A 194 17.43 2.82 -12.43
C ARG A 194 16.26 2.35 -13.32
N PRO A 195 15.49 3.27 -13.93
CA PRO A 195 14.45 2.91 -14.91
C PRO A 195 15.05 2.15 -16.10
N LEU A 196 14.36 1.08 -16.53
CA LEU A 196 14.79 0.29 -17.69
C LEU A 196 14.23 0.88 -18.98
N VAL A 197 14.94 1.86 -19.54
CA VAL A 197 14.60 2.43 -20.85
C VAL A 197 15.84 2.36 -21.71
N ILE A 198 15.78 1.60 -22.82
CA ILE A 198 16.91 1.38 -23.72
C ILE A 198 16.58 1.97 -25.09
N GLY A 199 17.43 2.88 -25.57
CA GLY A 199 17.19 3.62 -26.80
C GLY A 199 16.42 4.92 -26.59
N GLY A 200 15.62 5.32 -27.57
CA GLY A 200 14.89 6.60 -27.52
C GLY A 200 15.72 7.83 -27.91
N GLY A 201 17.04 7.71 -28.01
CA GLY A 201 17.92 8.73 -28.59
C GLY A 201 18.06 8.53 -30.10
N GLY A 202 18.09 9.63 -30.86
CA GLY A 202 18.35 9.61 -32.31
C GLY A 202 18.03 10.94 -32.99
N GLU A 203 18.70 11.24 -34.10
CA GLU A 203 18.33 12.35 -34.99
C GLU A 203 17.06 12.00 -35.76
N GLY A 204 15.92 12.37 -35.20
CA GLY A 204 14.59 12.13 -35.77
C GLY A 204 13.53 12.15 -34.68
N SER A 205 12.35 12.67 -34.99
CA SER A 205 11.27 12.93 -34.03
C SER A 205 10.66 11.67 -33.36
N GLN A 206 11.12 10.46 -33.68
CA GLN A 206 10.68 9.23 -33.04
C GLN A 206 11.88 8.37 -32.63
N GLY A 207 12.17 8.39 -31.33
CA GLY A 207 13.14 7.48 -30.72
C GLY A 207 12.63 6.04 -30.75
N ILE A 208 13.49 5.11 -31.19
CA ILE A 208 13.22 3.67 -31.20
C ILE A 208 13.69 3.07 -29.88
N TYR A 209 12.81 2.29 -29.23
CA TYR A 209 13.07 1.63 -27.96
C TYR A 209 13.21 0.12 -28.15
N ARG A 210 14.05 -0.50 -27.31
CA ARG A 210 14.23 -1.95 -27.28
C ARG A 210 13.09 -2.63 -26.53
N GLY A 211 12.66 -3.80 -26.98
CA GLY A 211 11.44 -4.48 -26.49
C GLY A 211 11.41 -4.86 -25.01
N ASP A 212 12.56 -4.94 -24.35
CA ASP A 212 12.70 -5.17 -22.91
C ASP A 212 12.66 -3.89 -22.06
N SER A 213 12.48 -2.71 -22.70
CA SER A 213 12.26 -1.45 -21.99
C SER A 213 10.88 -1.42 -21.35
N PHE A 214 10.76 -0.81 -20.17
CA PHE A 214 9.49 -0.53 -19.53
C PHE A 214 8.63 0.35 -20.45
N LEU A 215 7.45 -0.13 -20.81
CA LEU A 215 6.62 0.52 -21.83
C LEU A 215 6.14 1.91 -21.37
N CYS A 216 5.70 2.03 -20.12
CA CYS A 216 5.31 3.31 -19.54
C CYS A 216 6.50 4.25 -19.34
N GLY A 217 7.66 3.74 -18.92
CA GLY A 217 8.89 4.52 -18.81
C GLY A 217 9.35 5.07 -20.17
N ALA A 218 9.27 4.27 -21.23
CA ALA A 218 9.57 4.70 -22.60
C ALA A 218 8.59 5.76 -23.11
N ALA A 219 7.29 5.65 -22.76
CA ALA A 219 6.29 6.63 -23.14
C ALA A 219 6.48 7.99 -22.44
N ILE A 220 6.88 7.98 -21.17
CA ILE A 220 7.25 9.20 -20.42
C ILE A 220 8.52 9.80 -21.00
N HIS A 221 9.55 8.98 -21.24
CA HIS A 221 10.80 9.44 -21.87
C HIS A 221 10.53 10.10 -23.23
N ALA A 222 9.65 9.53 -24.06
CA ALA A 222 9.24 10.09 -25.35
C ALA A 222 8.39 11.38 -25.25
N GLY A 223 7.93 11.77 -24.06
CA GLY A 223 7.03 12.91 -23.87
C GLY A 223 5.59 12.67 -24.35
N VAL A 224 5.20 11.42 -24.57
CA VAL A 224 3.85 11.05 -24.99
C VAL A 224 2.89 11.05 -23.80
N ILE A 225 3.40 10.69 -22.61
CA ILE A 225 2.65 10.58 -21.36
C ILE A 225 3.35 11.42 -20.28
N ASP A 226 2.56 12.06 -19.42
CA ASP A 226 3.05 12.77 -18.24
C ASP A 226 3.09 11.84 -17.02
N ASP A 227 4.15 11.94 -16.22
CA ASP A 227 4.35 11.07 -15.05
C ASP A 227 3.35 11.35 -13.92
N ALA A 228 2.95 12.62 -13.73
CA ALA A 228 2.07 12.99 -12.63
C ALA A 228 0.62 12.54 -12.83
N THR A 229 0.17 12.47 -14.09
CA THR A 229 -1.22 12.11 -14.44
C THR A 229 -1.36 10.74 -15.09
N GLY A 230 -0.26 10.13 -15.53
CA GLY A 230 -0.29 8.97 -16.41
C GLY A 230 -0.95 9.33 -17.75
N GLY A 231 -1.40 8.32 -18.51
CA GLY A 231 -2.02 8.60 -19.80
C GLY A 231 -2.10 7.40 -20.72
N CYS A 232 -2.38 7.67 -21.99
CA CYS A 232 -2.37 6.66 -23.04
C CYS A 232 -1.43 7.03 -24.17
N GLY A 233 -0.90 6.00 -24.80
CA GLY A 233 -0.14 6.11 -26.02
C GLY A 233 -0.50 4.97 -26.97
N VAL A 234 -0.02 5.10 -28.20
CA VAL A 234 -0.04 4.01 -29.16
C VAL A 234 1.39 3.52 -29.32
N VAL A 235 1.58 2.22 -29.11
CA VAL A 235 2.86 1.56 -29.38
C VAL A 235 2.79 0.90 -30.74
N THR A 236 3.85 1.08 -31.54
CA THR A 236 3.99 0.47 -32.87
C THR A 236 5.24 -0.39 -32.88
N LEU A 237 5.06 -1.68 -33.19
CA LEU A 237 6.18 -2.63 -33.27
C LEU A 237 6.90 -2.48 -34.62
N VAL A 238 8.20 -2.24 -34.55
CA VAL A 238 9.07 -2.01 -35.72
C VAL A 238 9.78 -3.30 -36.15
N GLY A 239 10.08 -4.19 -35.20
CA GLY A 239 10.81 -5.44 -35.47
C GLY A 239 12.29 -5.33 -35.11
N GLU A 240 13.14 -5.99 -35.89
CA GLU A 240 14.58 -6.02 -35.63
C GLU A 240 15.23 -4.65 -35.84
N TYR A 241 16.06 -4.23 -34.90
CA TYR A 241 16.80 -2.96 -34.98
C TYR A 241 18.20 -3.07 -34.39
N TYR A 242 19.16 -2.33 -34.95
CA TYR A 242 20.60 -2.59 -34.78
C TYR A 242 21.35 -1.63 -33.86
N ARG A 243 20.79 -0.46 -33.52
CA ARG A 243 21.54 0.57 -32.79
C ARG A 243 20.66 1.52 -31.99
N PHE A 244 20.72 1.42 -30.68
CA PHE A 244 19.91 2.22 -29.76
C PHE A 244 20.77 3.29 -29.10
N PHE A 245 20.50 4.57 -29.38
CA PHE A 245 21.23 5.66 -28.75
C PHE A 245 20.60 6.06 -27.42
N ALA A 246 21.45 6.45 -26.47
CA ALA A 246 21.02 7.02 -25.20
C ALA A 246 20.63 8.48 -25.34
N SER A 247 19.64 8.91 -24.57
CA SER A 247 19.28 10.31 -24.37
C SER A 247 18.68 10.50 -22.99
N SER A 248 18.68 11.75 -22.49
CA SER A 248 17.98 12.10 -21.27
C SER A 248 16.80 13.00 -21.62
N GLN A 249 15.58 12.50 -21.44
CA GLN A 249 14.35 13.21 -21.78
C GLN A 249 13.30 13.00 -20.67
N HIS A 250 12.55 14.07 -20.35
CA HIS A 250 11.43 14.04 -19.38
C HIS A 250 11.76 13.38 -18.04
N GLY A 251 12.98 13.59 -17.52
CA GLY A 251 13.41 13.07 -16.21
C GLY A 251 13.88 11.61 -16.20
N ILE A 252 13.93 10.95 -17.37
CA ILE A 252 14.43 9.58 -17.52
C ILE A 252 15.70 9.60 -18.38
N GLU A 253 16.74 8.90 -17.92
CA GLU A 253 17.98 8.71 -18.66
C GLU A 253 17.99 7.32 -19.30
N SER A 254 17.94 7.26 -20.63
CA SER A 254 17.94 6.00 -21.37
C SER A 254 19.33 5.42 -21.58
N ILE A 255 19.38 4.12 -21.87
CA ILE A 255 20.60 3.32 -21.91
C ILE A 255 20.96 3.01 -23.37
N PRO A 256 22.23 3.15 -23.78
CA PRO A 256 22.63 2.85 -25.14
C PRO A 256 22.83 1.35 -25.34
N PHE A 257 22.55 0.85 -26.53
CA PHE A 257 22.82 -0.54 -26.91
C PHE A 257 23.26 -0.62 -28.38
N ASP A 258 24.50 -1.03 -28.61
CA ASP A 258 25.14 -1.06 -29.92
C ASP A 258 25.15 -2.49 -30.50
N SER A 259 23.98 -3.11 -30.57
CA SER A 259 23.80 -4.42 -31.20
C SER A 259 22.36 -4.62 -31.65
N TYR A 260 22.13 -5.70 -32.40
CA TYR A 260 20.82 -6.07 -32.87
C TYR A 260 19.93 -6.57 -31.74
N PHE A 261 18.63 -6.25 -31.83
CA PHE A 261 17.62 -6.83 -30.97
C PHE A 261 16.36 -7.15 -31.80
N PRO A 262 15.76 -8.34 -31.66
CA PRO A 262 14.70 -8.82 -32.55
C PRO A 262 13.37 -8.06 -32.43
N LEU A 263 13.13 -7.39 -31.29
CA LEU A 263 11.89 -6.66 -31.02
C LEU A 263 12.18 -5.21 -30.59
N SER A 264 11.79 -4.27 -31.44
CA SER A 264 11.84 -2.84 -31.13
C SER A 264 10.50 -2.18 -31.39
N PHE A 265 10.28 -1.04 -30.73
CA PHE A 265 9.03 -0.31 -30.82
C PHE A 265 9.22 1.20 -30.77
N THR A 266 8.25 1.92 -31.31
CA THR A 266 8.10 3.37 -31.14
C THR A 266 6.81 3.66 -30.39
N VAL A 267 6.78 4.80 -29.69
CA VAL A 267 5.60 5.28 -28.98
C VAL A 267 5.19 6.62 -29.57
N ALA A 268 3.91 6.78 -29.87
CA ALA A 268 3.35 8.01 -30.40
C ALA A 268 2.09 8.41 -29.64
N ALA A 269 1.85 9.73 -29.55
CA ALA A 269 0.58 10.28 -29.11
C ALA A 269 -0.41 10.23 -30.26
N ASP A 270 -1.60 9.67 -30.02
CA ASP A 270 -2.71 9.72 -30.97
C ASP A 270 -3.83 10.60 -30.38
N PRO A 271 -4.18 11.74 -31.01
CA PRO A 271 -5.25 12.62 -30.52
C PRO A 271 -6.63 11.93 -30.51
N ALA A 272 -6.79 10.82 -31.23
CA ALA A 272 -8.01 10.03 -31.24
C ALA A 272 -8.15 9.15 -29.97
N VAL A 273 -7.06 8.91 -29.24
CA VAL A 273 -7.04 8.11 -28.00
C VAL A 273 -7.13 9.03 -26.79
N LYS A 274 -8.36 9.35 -26.37
CA LYS A 274 -8.61 10.19 -25.18
C LYS A 274 -8.65 9.33 -23.92
N CYS A 275 -7.58 9.37 -23.14
CA CYS A 275 -7.48 8.68 -21.85
C CYS A 275 -7.42 9.59 -20.63
N THR A 276 -7.67 10.90 -20.82
CA THR A 276 -7.69 11.89 -19.76
C THR A 276 -8.98 11.76 -18.94
N ALA A 277 -9.15 10.66 -18.22
CA ALA A 277 -10.04 10.63 -17.08
C ALA A 277 -9.24 11.18 -15.90
N LEU A 278 -9.63 12.36 -15.40
CA LEU A 278 -9.06 12.96 -14.19
C LEU A 278 -9.02 11.89 -13.08
N ASP A 279 -7.88 11.73 -12.39
CA ASP A 279 -7.76 10.73 -11.34
C ASP A 279 -8.80 10.98 -10.23
N PRO A 280 -9.79 10.08 -10.05
CA PRO A 280 -10.86 10.30 -9.09
C PRO A 280 -10.41 10.07 -7.64
N ARG A 281 -9.21 9.48 -7.46
CA ARG A 281 -8.70 9.00 -6.16
C ARG A 281 -8.71 10.12 -5.11
N TRP A 282 -8.04 11.22 -5.42
CA TRP A 282 -7.84 12.36 -4.50
C TRP A 282 -8.96 13.39 -4.59
N THR A 283 -9.52 13.60 -5.77
CA THR A 283 -10.47 14.69 -6.04
C THR A 283 -11.89 14.37 -5.56
N VAL A 284 -12.32 13.11 -5.68
CA VAL A 284 -13.71 12.70 -5.42
C VAL A 284 -13.78 11.61 -4.36
N SER A 285 -13.07 10.49 -4.57
CA SER A 285 -13.28 9.29 -3.77
C SER A 285 -12.74 9.39 -2.34
N LEU A 286 -11.61 10.07 -2.13
CA LEU A 286 -11.03 10.26 -0.79
C LEU A 286 -11.89 11.19 0.09
N PRO A 287 -12.25 12.42 -0.33
CA PRO A 287 -13.12 13.28 0.45
C PRO A 287 -14.45 12.62 0.81
N LEU A 288 -15.02 11.87 -0.14
CA LEU A 288 -16.28 11.16 0.06
C LEU A 288 -16.14 10.02 1.07
N SER A 289 -15.05 9.25 1.02
CA SER A 289 -14.77 8.19 2.00
C SER A 289 -14.52 8.75 3.40
N LEU A 290 -13.85 9.90 3.51
CA LEU A 290 -13.72 10.64 4.77
C LEU A 290 -15.08 11.11 5.30
N LEU A 291 -15.96 11.61 4.42
CA LEU A 291 -17.31 11.99 4.79
C LEU A 291 -18.12 10.81 5.32
N PHE A 292 -18.13 9.67 4.60
CA PHE A 292 -18.85 8.46 5.02
C PHE A 292 -18.31 7.93 6.36
N THR A 293 -16.98 7.84 6.53
CA THR A 293 -16.38 7.40 7.81
C THR A 293 -16.68 8.34 8.97
N LEU A 294 -16.70 9.66 8.74
CA LEU A 294 -17.09 10.66 9.74
C LEU A 294 -18.56 10.53 10.12
N LEU A 295 -19.46 10.44 9.13
CA LEU A 295 -20.90 10.25 9.35
C LEU A 295 -21.16 8.97 10.16
N LEU A 296 -20.51 7.87 9.79
CA LEU A 296 -20.60 6.60 10.53
C LEU A 296 -20.15 6.77 11.98
N SER A 297 -19.04 7.48 12.22
CA SER A 297 -18.52 7.71 13.58
C SER A 297 -19.45 8.57 14.44
N VAL A 298 -20.05 9.61 13.85
CA VAL A 298 -20.96 10.54 14.54
C VAL A 298 -22.31 9.89 14.85
N LEU A 299 -22.82 9.06 13.95
CA LEU A 299 -24.17 8.47 14.06
C LEU A 299 -24.19 7.12 14.80
N THR A 300 -23.04 6.46 14.97
CA THR A 300 -22.97 5.08 15.51
C THR A 300 -22.27 5.01 16.86
N THR A 301 -23.00 4.57 17.88
CA THR A 301 -22.46 4.31 19.22
C THR A 301 -21.99 2.86 19.43
N SER A 302 -22.44 1.93 18.60
CA SER A 302 -22.07 0.52 18.72
C SER A 302 -20.64 0.25 18.21
N ALA A 303 -19.80 -0.26 19.10
CA ALA A 303 -18.42 -0.66 18.80
C ALA A 303 -18.28 -1.64 17.62
N PRO A 304 -19.07 -2.73 17.52
CA PRO A 304 -18.90 -3.68 16.41
C PRO A 304 -19.32 -3.09 15.07
N VAL A 305 -20.45 -2.36 15.01
CA VAL A 305 -20.94 -1.78 13.75
C VAL A 305 -19.91 -0.80 13.24
N LEU A 306 -19.45 0.14 14.07
CA LEU A 306 -18.41 1.09 13.68
C LEU A 306 -17.16 0.38 13.17
N TYR A 307 -16.60 -0.56 13.94
CA TYR A 307 -15.32 -1.18 13.62
C TYR A 307 -15.36 -1.93 12.28
N PHE A 308 -16.34 -2.83 12.12
CA PHE A 308 -16.41 -3.66 10.92
C PHE A 308 -16.86 -2.89 9.68
N THR A 309 -17.77 -1.92 9.82
CA THR A 309 -18.20 -1.11 8.67
C THR A 309 -17.13 -0.10 8.24
N ALA A 310 -16.42 0.52 9.18
CA ALA A 310 -15.27 1.37 8.87
C ALA A 310 -14.14 0.55 8.24
N PHE A 311 -13.84 -0.65 8.78
CA PHE A 311 -12.85 -1.55 8.21
C PHE A 311 -13.20 -1.92 6.77
N LEU A 312 -14.43 -2.38 6.51
CA LEU A 312 -14.87 -2.79 5.17
C LEU A 312 -14.81 -1.62 4.17
N GLY A 313 -15.29 -0.44 4.57
CA GLY A 313 -15.29 0.74 3.71
C GLY A 313 -13.89 1.27 3.41
N ILE A 314 -13.02 1.36 4.43
CA ILE A 314 -11.61 1.78 4.24
C ILE A 314 -10.84 0.74 3.43
N PHE A 315 -11.00 -0.56 3.72
CA PHE A 315 -10.37 -1.63 2.96
C PHE A 315 -10.79 -1.59 1.49
N SER A 316 -12.08 -1.38 1.22
CA SER A 316 -12.60 -1.22 -0.15
C SER A 316 -12.04 0.02 -0.84
N HIS A 317 -11.91 1.15 -0.13
CA HIS A 317 -11.30 2.36 -0.67
C HIS A 317 -9.84 2.12 -1.05
N VAL A 318 -9.03 1.55 -0.16
CA VAL A 318 -7.61 1.28 -0.43
C VAL A 318 -7.46 0.29 -1.58
N ALA A 319 -8.14 -0.85 -1.53
CA ALA A 319 -7.95 -1.95 -2.47
C ALA A 319 -8.47 -1.66 -3.90
N LEU A 320 -9.43 -0.76 -4.07
CA LEU A 320 -10.03 -0.47 -5.39
C LEU A 320 -9.64 0.90 -5.93
N VAL A 321 -9.38 1.87 -5.06
CA VAL A 321 -9.18 3.28 -5.42
C VAL A 321 -7.77 3.75 -5.12
N SER A 322 -7.33 3.74 -3.86
CA SER A 322 -6.05 4.36 -3.48
C SER A 322 -4.85 3.62 -4.05
N ASP A 323 -4.79 2.31 -3.78
CA ASP A 323 -3.69 1.43 -4.17
C ASP A 323 -4.26 0.11 -4.74
N PRO A 324 -4.88 0.18 -5.94
CA PRO A 324 -5.36 -1.00 -6.63
C PRO A 324 -4.17 -1.88 -7.05
N PRO A 325 -4.32 -3.21 -7.07
CA PRO A 325 -3.25 -4.07 -7.57
C PRO A 325 -2.95 -3.73 -9.03
N ASN A 326 -1.67 -3.77 -9.38
CA ASN A 326 -1.24 -3.60 -10.75
C ASN A 326 -1.69 -4.80 -11.58
N LEU A 327 -2.40 -4.55 -12.67
CA LEU A 327 -2.96 -5.60 -13.53
C LEU A 327 -2.80 -5.24 -15.00
N SER A 328 -2.14 -6.13 -15.73
CA SER A 328 -1.83 -6.00 -17.15
C SER A 328 -2.92 -6.65 -18.01
N SER A 329 -4.12 -6.08 -18.02
CA SER A 329 -5.30 -6.69 -18.65
C SER A 329 -6.02 -5.75 -19.63
N PRO A 330 -6.74 -6.29 -20.64
CA PRO A 330 -7.66 -5.50 -21.46
C PRO A 330 -8.70 -4.77 -20.59
N SER A 331 -9.07 -3.54 -20.96
CA SER A 331 -9.99 -2.71 -20.17
C SER A 331 -11.34 -3.36 -19.90
N SER A 332 -11.82 -4.24 -20.78
CA SER A 332 -13.06 -5.02 -20.59
C SER A 332 -13.01 -6.02 -19.42
N THR A 333 -11.82 -6.56 -19.12
CA THR A 333 -11.61 -7.59 -18.07
C THR A 333 -11.00 -7.01 -16.79
N LEU A 334 -10.64 -5.73 -16.80
CA LEU A 334 -9.97 -5.08 -15.69
C LEU A 334 -10.84 -5.05 -14.42
N LEU A 335 -12.09 -4.57 -14.52
CA LEU A 335 -12.99 -4.51 -13.35
C LEU A 335 -13.25 -5.89 -12.74
N PRO A 336 -13.61 -6.94 -13.51
CA PRO A 336 -13.74 -8.29 -12.98
C PRO A 336 -12.46 -8.84 -12.32
N SER A 337 -11.29 -8.50 -12.86
CA SER A 337 -10.01 -8.92 -12.29
C SER A 337 -9.76 -8.22 -10.95
N LEU A 338 -10.01 -6.91 -10.88
CA LEU A 338 -9.91 -6.14 -9.64
C LEU A 338 -10.86 -6.66 -8.56
N THR A 339 -12.10 -6.98 -8.90
CA THR A 339 -13.06 -7.53 -7.93
C THR A 339 -12.68 -8.93 -7.45
N SER A 340 -12.10 -9.76 -8.32
CA SER A 340 -11.56 -11.07 -7.94
C SER A 340 -10.42 -10.94 -6.93
N HIS A 341 -9.44 -10.06 -7.19
CA HIS A 341 -8.34 -9.80 -6.25
C HIS A 341 -8.82 -9.20 -4.92
N PHE A 342 -9.79 -8.28 -4.97
CA PHE A 342 -10.44 -7.73 -3.78
C PHE A 342 -11.08 -8.83 -2.94
N ALA A 343 -11.89 -9.71 -3.57
CA ALA A 343 -12.57 -10.80 -2.88
C ALA A 343 -11.57 -11.79 -2.26
N GLY A 344 -10.49 -12.12 -2.97
CA GLY A 344 -9.43 -13.00 -2.46
C GLY A 344 -8.72 -12.45 -1.23
N ARG A 345 -8.53 -11.12 -1.14
CA ARG A 345 -7.87 -10.47 0.00
C ARG A 345 -8.80 -10.14 1.16
N LEU A 346 -10.10 -10.00 0.91
CA LEU A 346 -11.07 -9.58 1.91
C LEU A 346 -11.24 -10.59 3.07
N LEU A 347 -11.30 -11.89 2.76
CA LEU A 347 -11.57 -12.91 3.78
C LEU A 347 -10.44 -13.05 4.82
N PRO A 348 -9.15 -13.17 4.44
CA PRO A 348 -8.05 -13.16 5.42
C PRO A 348 -7.99 -11.84 6.20
N ALA A 349 -8.24 -10.71 5.52
CA ALA A 349 -8.24 -9.40 6.15
C ALA A 349 -9.35 -9.26 7.22
N LEU A 350 -10.54 -9.79 6.95
CA LEU A 350 -11.65 -9.85 7.93
C LEU A 350 -11.32 -10.76 9.12
N ALA A 351 -10.62 -11.87 8.91
CA ALA A 351 -10.17 -12.72 10.01
C ALA A 351 -9.20 -11.98 10.94
N CYS A 352 -8.20 -11.28 10.37
CA CYS A 352 -7.30 -10.42 11.13
C CYS A 352 -8.05 -9.29 11.86
N ALA A 353 -8.99 -8.62 11.18
CA ALA A 353 -9.82 -7.59 11.79
C ALA A 353 -10.66 -8.13 12.96
N ALA A 354 -11.21 -9.34 12.84
CA ALA A 354 -11.94 -9.99 13.93
C ALA A 354 -11.03 -10.27 15.14
N LEU A 355 -9.81 -10.74 14.92
CA LEU A 355 -8.84 -10.95 16.00
C LEU A 355 -8.45 -9.64 16.70
N ILE A 356 -8.20 -8.57 15.93
CA ILE A 356 -7.92 -7.23 16.45
C ILE A 356 -9.12 -6.70 17.26
N TYR A 357 -10.34 -6.90 16.76
CA TYR A 357 -11.56 -6.54 17.45
C TYR A 357 -11.67 -7.25 18.80
N LEU A 358 -11.48 -8.57 18.84
CA LEU A 358 -11.62 -9.37 20.06
C LEU A 358 -10.53 -9.06 21.11
N THR A 359 -9.32 -8.74 20.68
CA THR A 359 -8.17 -8.55 21.57
C THR A 359 -8.07 -7.13 22.14
N CYS A 360 -8.09 -6.10 21.29
CA CYS A 360 -7.83 -4.72 21.70
C CYS A 360 -8.97 -3.74 21.34
N ALA A 361 -9.50 -3.77 20.12
CA ALA A 361 -10.44 -2.75 19.65
C ALA A 361 -11.79 -2.77 20.39
N ARG A 362 -12.32 -3.93 20.76
CA ARG A 362 -13.54 -4.02 21.60
C ARG A 362 -13.35 -3.31 22.94
N ARG A 363 -12.20 -3.47 23.60
CA ARG A 363 -11.92 -2.86 24.91
C ARG A 363 -11.76 -1.35 24.80
N ALA A 364 -11.17 -0.87 23.71
CA ALA A 364 -11.00 0.56 23.44
C ALA A 364 -12.35 1.24 23.11
N LEU A 365 -13.14 0.64 22.22
CA LEU A 365 -14.38 1.24 21.72
C LEU A 365 -15.55 1.11 22.71
N SER A 366 -15.64 0.02 23.48
CA SER A 366 -16.76 -0.19 24.41
C SER A 366 -16.74 0.75 25.63
N ARG A 367 -15.61 1.40 25.89
CA ARG A 367 -15.41 2.27 27.06
C ARG A 367 -15.53 3.76 26.73
N LEU A 368 -15.83 4.10 25.48
CA LEU A 368 -16.01 5.48 25.05
C LEU A 368 -17.42 5.96 25.39
N PRO A 369 -17.57 7.14 25.99
CA PRO A 369 -18.87 7.74 26.21
C PRO A 369 -19.51 8.12 24.87
N ALA A 370 -20.84 8.01 24.78
CA ALA A 370 -21.61 8.36 23.58
C ALA A 370 -21.51 9.85 23.19
N SER A 371 -20.99 10.69 24.09
CA SER A 371 -20.73 12.11 23.90
C SER A 371 -19.39 12.45 23.26
N ALA A 372 -18.55 11.46 22.95
CA ALA A 372 -17.21 11.65 22.37
C ALA A 372 -17.10 11.14 20.91
N ASN A 373 -18.18 11.23 20.13
CA ASN A 373 -18.24 10.66 18.78
C ASN A 373 -17.36 11.41 17.77
N LEU A 374 -17.13 12.72 18.00
CA LEU A 374 -16.24 13.53 17.17
C LEU A 374 -14.77 13.25 17.50
N GLU A 375 -14.42 13.16 18.78
CA GLU A 375 -13.06 12.81 19.24
C GLU A 375 -12.71 11.39 18.85
N LYS A 376 -13.68 10.48 18.88
CA LYS A 376 -13.56 9.13 18.35
C LYS A 376 -13.23 9.15 16.85
N ALA A 377 -13.95 9.95 16.06
CA ALA A 377 -13.66 10.10 14.64
C ALA A 377 -12.25 10.68 14.44
N LEU A 378 -11.92 11.74 15.17
CA LEU A 378 -10.67 12.47 15.04
C LEU A 378 -9.47 11.65 15.51
N CYS A 379 -9.56 10.91 16.62
CA CYS A 379 -8.50 10.00 17.06
C CYS A 379 -8.35 8.78 16.15
N TRP A 380 -9.43 8.33 15.50
CA TRP A 380 -9.39 7.26 14.51
C TRP A 380 -8.81 7.72 13.17
N THR A 381 -9.10 8.95 12.76
CA THR A 381 -8.58 9.57 11.52
C THR A 381 -7.28 10.33 11.71
N ARG A 382 -6.77 10.49 12.95
CA ARG A 382 -5.51 11.17 13.21
C ARG A 382 -4.36 10.32 12.68
N PHE A 383 -4.04 10.63 11.44
CA PHE A 383 -2.77 10.35 10.78
C PHE A 383 -1.64 10.61 11.77
N ARG A 384 -0.88 9.57 12.14
CA ARG A 384 0.49 9.78 12.61
C ARG A 384 1.28 10.20 11.38
N GLY A 385 1.33 11.51 11.12
CA GLY A 385 2.26 12.08 10.16
C GLY A 385 3.68 11.87 10.69
N TRP A 386 4.49 11.12 9.95
CA TRP A 386 5.93 11.13 10.15
C TRP A 386 6.46 12.50 9.75
N PHE A 387 7.27 13.13 10.61
CA PHE A 387 7.96 14.38 10.31
C PHE A 387 8.94 14.17 9.15
N SER A 388 8.47 14.19 7.90
CA SER A 388 9.33 14.04 6.71
C SER A 388 9.16 15.17 5.67
N GLU A 389 8.29 16.14 5.91
CA GLU A 389 8.03 17.24 4.96
C GLU A 389 9.12 18.33 4.90
N ARG A 390 10.31 18.10 5.47
CA ARG A 390 11.45 19.02 5.32
C ARG A 390 12.73 18.26 4.98
N PRO A 391 13.54 18.76 4.02
CA PRO A 391 14.87 18.21 3.72
C PRO A 391 15.68 18.05 5.01
N LEU A 392 16.37 16.91 5.17
CA LEU A 392 17.14 16.58 6.36
C LEU A 392 18.17 17.67 6.73
N GLU A 393 18.71 18.35 5.72
CA GLU A 393 19.74 19.39 5.83
C GLU A 393 19.31 20.61 6.66
N GLY A 394 18.01 20.81 6.91
CA GLY A 394 17.48 21.94 7.69
C GLY A 394 16.93 21.60 9.09
N GLN A 395 17.00 20.34 9.54
CA GLN A 395 16.40 19.92 10.80
C GLN A 395 17.45 19.90 11.93
N ALA A 396 17.48 20.95 12.76
CA ALA A 396 18.30 20.98 13.97
C ALA A 396 17.51 20.43 15.17
N PHE A 397 17.96 19.31 15.74
CA PHE A 397 17.45 18.78 17.01
C PHE A 397 18.21 19.42 18.18
N ALA A 398 17.51 20.21 19.00
CA ALA A 398 18.09 20.86 20.18
C ALA A 398 17.61 20.16 21.47
N TRP A 399 18.55 19.58 22.21
CA TRP A 399 18.30 19.02 23.55
C TRP A 399 18.92 19.93 24.61
N THR A 400 18.09 20.53 25.46
CA THR A 400 18.53 21.41 26.54
C THR A 400 18.52 20.70 27.89
N ARG A 401 19.62 20.83 28.65
CA ARG A 401 19.76 20.31 30.02
C ARG A 401 19.74 21.44 31.03
N ARG A 402 18.97 21.27 32.11
CA ARG A 402 18.94 22.21 33.24
C ARG A 402 20.14 21.95 34.16
N ALA A 403 21.01 22.94 34.33
CA ALA A 403 22.16 22.83 35.23
C ALA A 403 21.69 22.59 36.68
N GLY A 404 22.26 21.57 37.34
CA GLY A 404 22.04 21.28 38.77
C GLY A 404 20.97 20.25 39.13
N GLY A 405 20.28 19.63 38.15
CA GLY A 405 19.19 18.69 38.41
C GLY A 405 19.48 17.20 38.20
N THR A 406 20.67 16.83 37.73
CA THR A 406 20.96 15.49 37.18
C THR A 406 22.13 14.85 37.91
N VAL A 407 21.89 13.65 38.46
CA VAL A 407 22.85 12.89 39.31
C VAL A 407 23.54 11.76 38.52
N ALA A 408 23.24 11.62 37.22
CA ALA A 408 23.76 10.55 36.38
C ALA A 408 24.10 11.04 34.97
N ASP A 409 25.00 10.30 34.31
CA ASP A 409 25.36 10.49 32.91
C ASP A 409 24.18 10.10 32.01
N GLU A 410 23.93 10.91 30.97
CA GLU A 410 22.87 10.66 29.99
C GLU A 410 23.48 10.10 28.70
N TYR A 411 22.99 8.93 28.27
CA TYR A 411 23.47 8.29 27.05
C TYR A 411 22.50 8.56 25.92
N PHE A 412 23.03 8.95 24.75
CA PHE A 412 22.22 9.22 23.58
C PHE A 412 22.80 8.55 22.33
N ARG A 413 21.91 8.12 21.44
CA ARG A 413 22.25 7.53 20.14
C ARG A 413 21.26 8.03 19.12
N PHE A 414 21.76 8.36 17.94
CA PHE A 414 20.93 8.60 16.76
C PHE A 414 20.82 7.29 15.99
N GLY A 415 19.58 6.86 15.73
CA GLY A 415 19.29 5.74 14.84
C GLY A 415 18.71 6.28 13.55
N PHE A 416 19.18 5.78 12.42
CA PHE A 416 18.51 6.06 11.15
C PHE A 416 17.15 5.36 11.16
N LEU A 417 16.10 6.04 10.75
CA LEU A 417 14.76 5.47 10.67
C LEU A 417 14.41 5.34 9.20
N THR A 418 13.99 4.15 8.79
CA THR A 418 13.35 3.97 7.48
C THR A 418 12.02 4.70 7.44
N THR A 419 11.53 4.98 6.23
CA THR A 419 10.20 5.53 5.97
C THR A 419 9.05 4.70 6.59
N GLY A 420 9.32 3.44 6.97
CA GLY A 420 8.41 2.54 7.69
C GLY A 420 8.56 2.53 9.21
N GLY A 421 9.36 3.41 9.82
CA GLY A 421 9.53 3.51 11.27
C GLY A 421 10.38 2.40 11.91
N ARG A 422 11.02 1.54 11.11
CA ARG A 422 12.05 0.61 11.60
C ARG A 422 13.36 1.37 11.77
N ALA A 423 13.96 1.23 12.94
CA ALA A 423 15.32 1.66 13.18
C ALA A 423 16.29 0.80 12.35
N LEU A 424 17.14 1.48 11.58
CA LEU A 424 18.32 0.95 10.92
C LEU A 424 19.49 0.99 11.91
N ASP A 425 20.70 1.20 11.39
CA ASP A 425 21.90 1.27 12.18
C ASP A 425 21.88 2.46 13.14
N TYR A 426 22.49 2.25 14.31
CA TYR A 426 22.62 3.25 15.34
C TYR A 426 24.04 3.78 15.35
N THR A 427 24.17 5.10 15.41
CA THR A 427 25.44 5.72 15.81
C THR A 427 25.90 5.18 17.17
N ARG A 428 27.22 5.18 17.41
CA ARG A 428 27.76 4.84 18.73
C ARG A 428 27.18 5.77 19.80
N ALA A 429 27.08 5.28 21.04
CA ALA A 429 26.60 6.09 22.17
C ALA A 429 27.46 7.34 22.35
N GLY A 430 26.84 8.51 22.24
CA GLY A 430 27.34 9.71 22.90
C GLY A 430 26.96 9.68 24.38
N THR A 431 27.84 10.20 25.23
CA THR A 431 27.59 10.33 26.67
C THR A 431 27.64 11.81 27.01
N TRP A 432 26.56 12.32 27.60
CA TRP A 432 26.53 13.63 28.23
C TRP A 432 26.80 13.48 29.73
N PHE A 433 28.03 13.82 30.12
CA PHE A 433 28.50 13.62 31.48
C PHE A 433 27.88 14.60 32.47
N VAL A 434 27.82 14.23 33.74
CA VAL A 434 27.31 15.10 34.81
C VAL A 434 28.01 16.46 34.89
N ASN A 435 29.30 16.52 34.55
CA ASN A 435 30.10 17.74 34.53
C ASN A 435 29.74 18.72 33.38
N GLY A 436 28.79 18.36 32.50
CA GLY A 436 28.37 19.17 31.36
C GLY A 436 29.17 18.95 30.08
N THR A 437 30.26 18.17 30.11
CA THR A 437 31.00 17.76 28.91
C THR A 437 30.27 16.63 28.20
N TRP A 438 30.50 16.47 26.89
CA TRP A 438 29.90 15.39 26.12
C TRP A 438 30.96 14.69 25.26
N SER A 439 30.83 13.37 25.10
CA SER A 439 31.65 12.60 24.16
C SER A 439 30.94 12.51 22.81
N GLN A 440 31.64 12.89 21.75
CA GLN A 440 31.19 12.63 20.38
C GLN A 440 31.38 11.14 20.12
N GLY A 441 30.30 10.43 19.78
CA GLY A 441 30.46 9.12 19.18
C GLY A 441 31.07 9.36 17.80
N ASP A 442 32.36 9.09 17.63
CA ASP A 442 32.99 9.16 16.30
C ASP A 442 32.20 8.26 15.34
N GLY A 443 31.61 8.89 14.33
CA GLY A 443 30.78 8.28 13.28
C GLY A 443 31.59 8.00 12.05
#